data_AF-A0A1V1PCQ9-F1
#
_entry.id   AF-A0A1V1PCQ9-F1
#
_cell.length_a   1.000
_cell.length_b   1.000
_cell.length_c   1.000
_cell.angle_alpha   90.00
_cell.angle_beta   90.00
_cell.angle_gamma   90.00
#
_symmetry.space_group_name_H-M   'P 1'
#
loop_
_entity.id
_entity.type
_entity.pdbx_description
1 polymer ?
#
loop_
_entity_poly.entity_id
_entity_poly.type
_entity_poly.pdbx_seq_one_letter_code
_entity_poly.pdbx_strand_id
1 'polypeptide(L)'
;MKITINSNNTVSARIWKSDGSSFSSSGWMFLQQDDPGESPSWNLASAWLSAGKYDITLVSDKTFSEMYNNWPKELYGRYETSSGYAWVGPTKVKEMTATTTSTTTSTTTSTTTSTTTSTTTSTTTSTTSTTTSTTTSTTSTTTSTTTSTTSTTTSTTTSTTSTTTSTTTSTTTTTSSTTTTSICPTYYFDSDHDGYGDPASPVVTCSPTYEHVSNSSDCNDGDENEHPGQTWYQDQDNDNYSNNNTTSSCSRPEHYKLKSELSSEDTDCNDNNGSINPGASESCNNEDDNCNGHIDE
;
A
#
# COMPACT_ATOMS: atom_id res chain seq x y z
N MET A 1 -13.13 10.28 4.69
CA MET A 1 -13.80 9.37 3.73
C MET A 1 -13.05 8.04 3.72
N LYS A 2 -13.71 6.93 3.38
CA LYS A 2 -13.08 5.61 3.19
C LYS A 2 -13.45 5.06 1.84
N ILE A 3 -12.44 4.70 1.05
CA ILE A 3 -12.60 4.13 -0.28
C ILE A 3 -12.45 2.61 -0.19
N THR A 4 -13.26 1.90 -0.96
CA THR A 4 -13.23 0.45 -1.10
C THR A 4 -13.33 0.09 -2.58
N ILE A 5 -12.45 -0.79 -3.06
CA ILE A 5 -12.59 -1.42 -4.37
C ILE A 5 -13.46 -2.67 -4.19
N ASN A 6 -14.58 -2.73 -4.90
CA ASN A 6 -15.52 -3.85 -4.85
C ASN A 6 -15.01 -5.03 -5.68
N SER A 7 -15.59 -6.22 -5.48
CA SER A 7 -15.21 -7.44 -6.21
C SER A 7 -15.45 -7.38 -7.72
N ASN A 8 -16.36 -6.53 -8.19
CA ASN A 8 -16.61 -6.24 -9.59
C ASN A 8 -15.74 -5.10 -10.14
N ASN A 9 -14.67 -4.73 -9.42
CA ASN A 9 -13.75 -3.66 -9.74
C ASN A 9 -14.37 -2.24 -9.69
N THR A 10 -15.62 -2.05 -9.21
CA THR A 10 -16.16 -0.68 -9.03
C THR A 10 -15.67 -0.06 -7.73
N VAL A 11 -15.68 1.27 -7.65
CA VAL A 11 -15.24 2.00 -6.46
C VAL A 11 -16.44 2.40 -5.60
N SER A 12 -16.39 2.08 -4.31
CA SER A 12 -17.31 2.58 -3.29
C SER A 12 -16.62 3.55 -2.35
N ALA A 13 -17.31 4.63 -1.96
CA ALA A 13 -16.84 5.56 -0.96
C ALA A 13 -17.85 5.70 0.18
N ARG A 14 -17.43 5.42 1.41
CA ARG A 14 -18.18 5.77 2.62
C ARG A 14 -17.73 7.13 3.10
N ILE A 15 -18.67 8.06 3.26
CA ILE A 15 -18.42 9.44 3.66
C ILE A 15 -19.17 9.72 4.97
N TRP A 16 -18.48 10.31 5.95
CA TRP A 16 -19.02 10.65 7.27
C TRP A 16 -18.29 11.90 7.81
N LYS A 17 -18.87 12.56 8.80
CA LYS A 17 -18.20 13.64 9.53
C LYS A 17 -17.17 13.08 10.50
N SER A 18 -15.97 13.66 10.55
CA SER A 18 -14.89 13.21 11.44
C SER A 18 -15.26 13.22 12.92
N ASP A 19 -16.13 14.16 13.34
CA ASP A 19 -16.67 14.30 14.69
C ASP A 19 -17.72 13.23 15.07
N GLY A 20 -18.12 12.37 14.13
CA GLY A 20 -19.16 11.35 14.35
C GLY A 20 -20.57 11.91 14.49
N SER A 21 -20.78 13.20 14.28
CA SER A 21 -22.11 13.82 14.33
C SER A 21 -22.91 13.55 13.05
N SER A 22 -24.22 13.72 13.14
CA SER A 22 -25.10 13.62 11.98
C SER A 22 -25.08 14.89 11.14
N PHE A 23 -25.41 14.74 9.86
CA PHE A 23 -25.57 15.87 8.95
C PHE A 23 -26.85 16.64 9.32
N SER A 24 -26.71 17.93 9.60
CA SER A 24 -27.80 18.78 10.07
C SER A 24 -28.82 19.15 8.98
N SER A 25 -28.43 19.01 7.72
CA SER A 25 -29.26 19.32 6.55
C SER A 25 -29.33 18.13 5.60
N SER A 26 -30.35 18.11 4.75
CA SER A 26 -30.39 17.19 3.60
C SER A 26 -29.64 17.82 2.44
N GLY A 27 -28.97 17.02 1.62
CA GLY A 27 -28.20 17.51 0.48
C GLY A 27 -27.71 16.39 -0.43
N TRP A 28 -27.16 16.78 -1.57
CA TRP A 28 -26.49 15.84 -2.48
C TRP A 28 -25.07 15.57 -2.00
N MET A 29 -24.66 14.30 -2.04
CA MET A 29 -23.27 13.90 -1.88
C MET A 29 -22.75 13.42 -3.23
N PHE A 30 -21.59 13.93 -3.65
CA PHE A 30 -20.89 13.55 -4.88
C PHE A 30 -19.54 12.92 -4.54
N LEU A 31 -19.08 11.99 -5.38
CA LEU A 31 -17.72 11.47 -5.41
C LEU A 31 -17.09 11.88 -6.74
N GLN A 32 -15.88 12.45 -6.73
CA GLN A 32 -15.21 12.99 -7.93
C GLN A 32 -13.68 12.80 -7.89
N GLN A 33 -13.02 12.96 -9.04
CA GLN A 33 -11.61 12.59 -9.28
C GLN A 33 -10.59 13.77 -9.23
N ASP A 34 -10.99 15.02 -8.95
CA ASP A 34 -10.08 16.20 -8.87
C ASP A 34 -10.65 17.33 -7.96
N ASP A 35 -9.82 18.34 -7.66
CA ASP A 35 -10.09 19.54 -6.84
C ASP A 35 -11.36 20.34 -7.29
N PRO A 36 -12.04 21.08 -6.38
CA PRO A 36 -13.37 21.71 -6.52
C PRO A 36 -13.64 22.77 -7.59
N GLY A 37 -12.71 23.07 -8.50
CA GLY A 37 -12.87 24.15 -9.47
C GLY A 37 -13.49 23.72 -10.80
N GLU A 38 -13.46 22.43 -11.11
CA GLU A 38 -13.72 21.91 -12.44
C GLU A 38 -15.12 21.29 -12.59
N SER A 39 -15.59 21.28 -13.84
CA SER A 39 -16.96 20.93 -14.23
C SER A 39 -17.50 19.62 -13.63
N PRO A 40 -18.83 19.49 -13.41
CA PRO A 40 -19.48 18.28 -12.88
C PRO A 40 -19.36 17.03 -13.79
N SER A 41 -18.67 17.14 -14.93
CA SER A 41 -18.34 16.04 -15.84
C SER A 41 -17.48 14.95 -15.20
N TRP A 42 -16.84 15.22 -14.06
CA TRP A 42 -15.95 14.30 -13.36
C TRP A 42 -16.58 13.60 -12.15
N ASN A 43 -17.90 13.68 -12.00
CA ASN A 43 -18.63 12.95 -10.96
C ASN A 43 -18.63 11.45 -11.25
N LEU A 44 -18.13 10.65 -10.30
CA LEU A 44 -18.09 9.19 -10.33
C LEU A 44 -19.36 8.59 -9.74
N ALA A 45 -19.92 9.22 -8.72
CA ALA A 45 -21.15 8.77 -8.07
C ALA A 45 -21.84 9.94 -7.39
N SER A 46 -23.16 9.85 -7.24
CA SER A 46 -23.91 10.78 -6.39
C SER A 46 -25.08 10.10 -5.70
N ALA A 47 -25.44 10.59 -4.52
CA ALA A 47 -26.64 10.15 -3.82
C ALA A 47 -27.20 11.25 -2.92
N TRP A 48 -28.50 11.20 -2.68
CA TRP A 48 -29.17 12.10 -1.76
C TRP A 48 -28.96 11.64 -0.30
N LEU A 49 -28.45 12.54 0.54
CA LEU A 49 -28.30 12.35 1.97
C LEU A 49 -29.41 13.09 2.70
N SER A 50 -30.24 12.36 3.44
CA SER A 50 -31.24 12.95 4.33
C SER A 50 -30.61 13.45 5.63
N ALA A 51 -31.10 14.58 6.14
CA ALA A 51 -30.74 15.11 7.45
C ALA A 51 -30.88 14.05 8.56
N GLY A 52 -29.99 14.10 9.55
CA GLY A 52 -29.96 13.18 10.68
C GLY A 52 -29.23 11.85 10.42
N LYS A 53 -28.76 11.60 9.20
CA LYS A 53 -27.83 10.49 8.90
C LYS A 53 -26.41 10.83 9.35
N TYR A 54 -25.62 9.80 9.66
CA TYR A 54 -24.23 9.94 10.13
C TYR A 54 -23.21 9.71 9.01
N ASP A 55 -23.60 8.92 8.01
CA ASP A 55 -22.78 8.54 6.88
C ASP A 55 -23.63 8.27 5.64
N ILE A 56 -22.96 8.17 4.50
CA ILE A 56 -23.51 7.67 3.25
C ILE A 56 -22.46 6.88 2.49
N THR A 57 -22.89 5.84 1.79
CA THR A 57 -22.03 5.08 0.88
C THR A 57 -22.45 5.41 -0.55
N LEU A 58 -21.50 5.90 -1.33
CA LEU A 58 -21.60 6.09 -2.76
C LEU A 58 -20.96 4.90 -3.47
N VAL A 59 -21.58 4.44 -4.55
CA VAL A 59 -21.03 3.38 -5.41
C VAL A 59 -20.94 3.94 -6.82
N SER A 60 -19.72 3.98 -7.34
CA SER A 60 -19.41 4.40 -8.71
C SER A 60 -19.89 3.34 -9.70
N ASP A 61 -20.37 3.80 -10.85
CA ASP A 61 -20.61 2.95 -12.03
C ASP A 61 -19.31 2.68 -12.81
N LYS A 62 -18.29 3.54 -12.64
CA LYS A 62 -16.95 3.36 -13.19
C LYS A 62 -16.12 2.36 -12.38
N THR A 63 -15.30 1.61 -13.09
CA THR A 63 -14.33 0.66 -12.53
C THR A 63 -13.02 1.33 -12.16
N PHE A 64 -12.30 0.74 -11.21
CA PHE A 64 -10.97 1.17 -10.79
C PHE A 64 -10.00 1.20 -11.98
N SER A 65 -10.08 0.24 -12.91
CA SER A 65 -9.24 0.24 -14.12
C SER A 65 -9.53 1.39 -15.07
N GLU A 66 -10.79 1.78 -15.23
CA GLU A 66 -11.16 2.98 -16.01
C GLU A 66 -10.70 4.27 -15.34
N MET A 67 -10.55 4.26 -14.01
CA MET A 67 -10.02 5.37 -13.23
C MET A 67 -8.47 5.41 -13.21
N TYR A 68 -7.82 4.24 -13.28
CA TYR A 68 -6.37 4.05 -13.07
C TYR A 68 -5.50 4.25 -14.31
N ASN A 69 -6.01 3.95 -15.51
CA ASN A 69 -5.23 4.09 -16.76
C ASN A 69 -4.87 5.55 -17.10
N ASN A 70 -5.43 6.51 -16.38
CA ASN A 70 -5.19 7.94 -16.54
C ASN A 70 -4.97 8.59 -15.16
N TRP A 71 -3.76 8.51 -14.59
CA TRP A 71 -3.19 9.43 -13.56
C TRP A 71 -3.12 8.92 -12.11
N PRO A 72 -2.26 9.52 -11.25
CA PRO A 72 -2.30 9.28 -9.81
C PRO A 72 -3.34 10.23 -9.21
N LYS A 73 -4.56 9.75 -8.88
CA LYS A 73 -5.61 10.69 -8.44
C LYS A 73 -6.41 10.27 -7.23
N GLU A 74 -6.41 11.21 -6.30
CA GLU A 74 -7.16 11.21 -5.06
C GLU A 74 -8.65 11.40 -5.34
N LEU A 75 -9.50 10.83 -4.50
CA LEU A 75 -10.94 11.10 -4.59
C LEU A 75 -11.38 12.16 -3.59
N TYR A 76 -12.34 12.95 -4.04
CA TYR A 76 -12.98 14.00 -3.26
C TYR A 76 -14.47 13.72 -3.13
N GLY A 77 -14.99 13.93 -1.93
CA GLY A 77 -16.42 13.99 -1.64
C GLY A 77 -16.88 15.44 -1.63
N ARG A 78 -17.99 15.75 -2.31
CA ARG A 78 -18.66 17.06 -2.20
C ARG A 78 -20.03 16.89 -1.60
N TYR A 79 -20.30 17.58 -0.50
CA TYR A 79 -21.62 17.67 0.09
C TYR A 79 -22.25 19.01 -0.26
N GLU A 80 -23.40 19.01 -0.93
CA GLU A 80 -24.06 20.20 -1.46
C GLU A 80 -25.47 20.36 -0.88
N THR A 81 -25.73 21.54 -0.32
CA THR A 81 -26.99 21.92 0.34
C THR A 81 -27.52 23.23 -0.23
N SER A 82 -28.73 23.62 0.15
CA SER A 82 -29.27 24.94 -0.16
C SER A 82 -28.46 26.10 0.45
N SER A 83 -27.65 25.85 1.48
CA SER A 83 -26.76 26.82 2.13
C SER A 83 -25.36 26.88 1.52
N GLY A 84 -25.04 26.05 0.53
CA GLY A 84 -23.71 25.95 -0.08
C GLY A 84 -23.16 24.52 -0.03
N TYR A 85 -21.87 24.38 -0.31
CA TYR A 85 -21.18 23.08 -0.38
C TYR A 85 -20.01 22.97 0.61
N ALA A 86 -19.63 21.74 0.91
CA ALA A 86 -18.48 21.37 1.71
C ALA A 86 -17.72 20.19 1.06
N TRP A 87 -16.42 20.12 1.31
CA TRP A 87 -15.53 19.13 0.71
C TRP A 87 -15.02 18.11 1.73
N VAL A 88 -14.77 16.88 1.28
CA VAL A 88 -14.21 15.77 2.06
C VAL A 88 -13.15 15.07 1.22
N GLY A 89 -11.88 15.27 1.55
CA GLY A 89 -10.76 14.70 0.81
C GLY A 89 -9.54 15.63 0.86
N PRO A 90 -8.48 15.33 0.11
CA PRO A 90 -8.35 14.16 -0.76
C PRO A 90 -8.34 12.81 -0.03
N THR A 91 -8.59 11.72 -0.75
CA THR A 91 -8.32 10.35 -0.25
C THR A 91 -7.68 9.54 -1.35
N LYS A 92 -6.40 9.19 -1.17
CA LYS A 92 -5.63 8.34 -2.07
C LYS A 92 -6.27 6.94 -2.18
N VAL A 93 -6.45 6.46 -3.41
CA VAL A 93 -6.89 5.08 -3.65
C VAL A 93 -5.67 4.17 -3.55
N LYS A 94 -5.44 3.59 -2.37
CA LYS A 94 -4.33 2.62 -2.21
C LYS A 94 -4.65 1.35 -2.99
N GLU A 95 -3.68 0.84 -3.76
CA GLU A 95 -3.74 -0.50 -4.34
C GLU A 95 -3.90 -1.52 -3.19
N MET A 96 -5.12 -2.00 -2.97
CA MET A 96 -5.28 -3.31 -2.35
C MET A 96 -5.10 -4.30 -3.49
N THR A 97 -3.92 -4.93 -3.54
CA THR A 97 -3.76 -6.18 -4.29
C THR A 97 -4.94 -7.07 -3.93
N ALA A 98 -5.78 -7.34 -4.93
CA ALA A 98 -6.97 -8.14 -4.77
C ALA A 98 -6.55 -9.46 -4.11
N THR A 99 -6.85 -9.61 -2.82
CA THR A 99 -6.86 -10.93 -2.21
C THR A 99 -8.08 -11.61 -2.79
N THR A 100 -7.90 -12.23 -3.95
CA THR A 100 -8.86 -13.14 -4.56
C THR A 100 -9.08 -14.26 -3.55
N THR A 101 -10.06 -14.07 -2.68
CA THR A 101 -10.62 -15.16 -1.89
C THR A 101 -11.44 -15.98 -2.87
N SER A 102 -10.74 -16.88 -3.58
CA SER A 102 -11.36 -17.95 -4.34
C SER A 102 -12.20 -18.77 -3.37
N THR A 103 -13.51 -18.50 -3.37
CA THR A 103 -14.47 -19.32 -2.66
C THR A 103 -14.67 -20.57 -3.52
N THR A 104 -13.89 -21.61 -3.25
CA THR A 104 -14.12 -22.93 -3.85
C THR A 104 -15.33 -23.54 -3.17
N THR A 105 -16.49 -23.45 -3.82
CA THR A 105 -17.69 -24.22 -3.45
C THR A 105 -17.42 -25.69 -3.74
N SER A 106 -17.00 -26.45 -2.73
CA SER A 106 -16.87 -27.90 -2.81
C SER A 106 -18.21 -28.55 -2.55
N THR A 107 -18.84 -29.04 -3.61
CA THR A 107 -20.04 -29.89 -3.55
C THR A 107 -19.66 -31.28 -3.03
N THR A 108 -20.22 -31.67 -1.89
CA THR A 108 -20.01 -32.98 -1.26
C THR A 108 -20.75 -34.08 -2.01
N THR A 109 -20.04 -35.05 -2.58
CA THR A 109 -20.61 -36.33 -3.03
C THR A 109 -19.99 -37.46 -2.22
N SER A 110 -20.79 -38.10 -1.38
CA SER A 110 -20.39 -39.24 -0.54
C SER A 110 -20.31 -40.51 -1.39
N THR A 111 -19.23 -41.28 -1.24
CA THR A 111 -19.19 -42.68 -1.69
C THR A 111 -18.38 -43.51 -0.69
N THR A 112 -19.07 -44.38 0.03
CA THR A 112 -18.52 -45.40 0.93
C THR A 112 -18.10 -46.64 0.15
N THR A 113 -16.86 -47.11 0.32
CA THR A 113 -16.48 -48.50 0.00
C THR A 113 -15.41 -49.02 0.96
N SER A 114 -15.72 -50.18 1.55
CA SER A 114 -14.97 -50.92 2.56
C SER A 114 -13.68 -51.56 2.02
N THR A 115 -12.66 -51.68 2.87
CA THR A 115 -11.38 -52.36 2.59
C THR A 115 -11.43 -53.83 3.04
N THR A 116 -11.14 -54.76 2.14
CA THR A 116 -10.88 -56.18 2.45
C THR A 116 -9.39 -56.49 2.27
N THR A 117 -8.82 -57.12 3.29
CA THR A 117 -7.43 -57.62 3.35
C THR A 117 -7.24 -58.83 2.42
N SER A 118 -6.13 -58.89 1.69
CA SER A 118 -5.60 -60.15 1.13
C SER A 118 -4.07 -60.08 0.94
N THR A 119 -3.43 -61.15 1.40
CA THR A 119 -1.99 -61.44 1.41
C THR A 119 -1.60 -62.29 0.20
N THR A 120 -0.41 -62.12 -0.40
CA THR A 120 0.40 -63.15 -1.13
C THR A 120 1.70 -62.49 -1.65
N THR A 121 2.89 -62.89 -1.21
CA THR A 121 3.82 -63.94 -1.72
C THR A 121 4.82 -63.43 -2.77
N SER A 122 6.11 -63.57 -2.44
CA SER A 122 7.31 -63.15 -3.18
C SER A 122 7.70 -64.08 -4.33
N THR A 123 8.36 -63.54 -5.37
CA THR A 123 9.30 -64.29 -6.22
C THR A 123 10.41 -63.38 -6.79
N THR A 124 11.66 -63.85 -6.68
CA THR A 124 12.94 -63.25 -7.10
C THR A 124 13.28 -63.54 -8.57
N THR A 125 14.03 -62.65 -9.26
CA THR A 125 15.07 -63.01 -10.26
C THR A 125 16.07 -61.86 -10.42
N SER A 126 17.36 -62.20 -10.43
CA SER A 126 18.55 -61.34 -10.42
C SER A 126 19.11 -61.06 -11.83
N THR A 127 19.82 -59.95 -12.04
CA THR A 127 21.00 -59.88 -12.94
C THR A 127 22.04 -58.81 -12.49
N THR A 128 23.29 -59.30 -12.43
CA THR A 128 24.67 -58.81 -12.25
C THR A 128 25.01 -57.35 -12.64
N SER A 129 25.45 -56.48 -11.72
CA SER A 129 26.82 -56.13 -11.24
C SER A 129 27.69 -55.22 -12.12
N THR A 130 28.10 -54.07 -11.56
CA THR A 130 29.49 -53.59 -11.66
C THR A 130 29.83 -52.77 -10.41
N THR A 131 30.79 -53.26 -9.64
CA THR A 131 31.35 -52.66 -8.43
C THR A 131 32.58 -51.84 -8.79
N THR A 132 32.70 -50.63 -8.25
CA THR A 132 33.98 -49.95 -8.08
C THR A 132 33.96 -49.32 -6.71
N SER A 133 34.87 -49.77 -5.84
CA SER A 133 35.05 -49.25 -4.48
C SER A 133 36.31 -48.40 -4.45
N THR A 134 36.21 -47.21 -3.86
CA THR A 134 37.36 -46.50 -3.30
C THR A 134 36.90 -45.70 -2.09
N THR A 135 37.71 -45.72 -1.04
CA THR A 135 37.36 -45.43 0.36
C THR A 135 37.66 -43.99 0.78
N THR A 136 36.77 -43.46 1.63
CA THR A 136 36.98 -42.57 2.79
C THR A 136 37.36 -41.09 2.58
N SER A 137 36.46 -40.21 3.01
CA SER A 137 36.69 -39.18 4.05
C SER A 137 35.35 -38.53 4.42
N THR A 138 34.88 -38.73 5.66
CA THR A 138 33.71 -38.06 6.24
C THR A 138 34.17 -37.02 7.27
N THR A 139 33.65 -35.79 7.17
CA THR A 139 33.53 -34.84 8.28
C THR A 139 32.36 -33.89 8.00
N SER A 140 31.63 -33.61 9.08
CA SER A 140 30.30 -33.03 9.19
C SER A 140 30.21 -31.53 8.97
N THR A 141 29.06 -31.04 8.51
CA THR A 141 28.58 -29.67 8.77
C THR A 141 27.08 -29.68 9.09
N THR A 142 26.77 -29.04 10.21
CA THR A 142 25.50 -28.88 10.90
C THR A 142 24.55 -27.93 10.15
N THR A 143 23.26 -28.25 10.10
CA THR A 143 22.19 -27.34 9.65
C THR A 143 21.32 -26.98 10.84
N SER A 144 21.14 -25.68 11.09
CA SER A 144 20.29 -25.14 12.16
C SER A 144 18.92 -24.74 11.59
N THR A 145 17.87 -25.35 12.12
CA THR A 145 16.47 -24.98 11.89
C THR A 145 15.88 -24.46 13.20
N THR A 146 15.39 -23.22 13.20
CA THR A 146 14.69 -22.59 14.33
C THR A 146 13.19 -22.87 14.25
N THR A 147 12.67 -23.58 15.24
CA THR A 147 11.24 -23.83 15.46
C THR A 147 10.82 -23.13 16.76
N SER A 148 9.92 -22.16 16.67
CA SER A 148 9.35 -21.47 17.83
C SER A 148 8.21 -22.29 18.43
N THR A 149 8.35 -22.71 19.69
CA THR A 149 7.34 -23.43 20.45
C THR A 149 6.62 -22.51 21.45
N THR A 150 5.30 -22.44 21.31
CA THR A 150 4.37 -21.77 22.23
C THR A 150 4.38 -22.47 23.59
N SER A 151 4.65 -21.71 24.66
CA SER A 151 4.62 -22.21 26.04
C SER A 151 3.35 -21.73 26.75
N THR A 152 2.43 -22.65 27.01
CA THR A 152 1.27 -22.48 27.89
C THR A 152 1.62 -22.97 29.28
N THR A 153 1.72 -22.05 30.26
CA THR A 153 1.90 -22.39 31.67
C THR A 153 0.56 -22.43 32.39
N THR A 154 0.06 -23.65 32.61
CA THR A 154 -0.98 -23.99 33.59
C THR A 154 -0.35 -23.96 34.97
N SER A 155 -0.91 -23.20 35.92
CA SER A 155 -0.50 -23.25 37.33
C SER A 155 -1.67 -23.64 38.22
N THR A 156 -1.41 -24.70 38.98
CA THR A 156 -2.31 -25.55 39.75
C THR A 156 -2.64 -24.93 41.11
N THR A 157 -3.91 -24.99 41.51
CA THR A 157 -4.38 -24.71 42.87
C THR A 157 -3.79 -25.69 43.89
N THR A 158 -3.24 -25.18 45.00
CA THR A 158 -2.99 -25.95 46.22
C THR A 158 -3.56 -25.19 47.41
N SER A 159 -4.54 -25.81 48.09
CA SER A 159 -5.10 -25.34 49.34
C SER A 159 -4.39 -26.00 50.51
N THR A 160 -3.87 -25.22 51.46
CA THR A 160 -3.63 -25.67 52.83
C THR A 160 -4.05 -24.57 53.82
N THR A 161 -4.70 -25.02 54.89
CA THR A 161 -5.45 -24.23 55.88
C THR A 161 -4.66 -24.03 57.17
N SER A 162 -4.94 -22.92 57.87
CA SER A 162 -4.64 -22.58 59.29
C SER A 162 -3.23 -22.04 59.56
N THR A 163 -3.01 -20.94 60.27
CA THR A 163 -3.56 -20.62 61.60
C THR A 163 -3.46 -19.11 61.91
N THR A 164 -4.41 -18.61 62.67
CA THR A 164 -4.65 -17.23 63.12
C THR A 164 -3.56 -16.70 64.07
N THR A 165 -3.14 -15.45 63.92
CA THR A 165 -2.76 -14.57 65.04
C THR A 165 -2.99 -13.12 64.62
N SER A 166 -3.87 -12.45 65.36
CA SER A 166 -4.24 -11.04 65.19
C SER A 166 -3.12 -10.13 65.67
N THR A 167 -2.73 -9.15 64.87
CA THR A 167 -2.03 -7.96 65.37
C THR A 167 -2.51 -6.76 64.57
N THR A 168 -3.18 -5.85 65.27
CA THR A 168 -3.72 -4.60 64.73
C THR A 168 -2.55 -3.66 64.47
N THR A 169 -2.35 -3.24 63.21
CA THR A 169 -1.49 -2.09 62.91
C THR A 169 -2.12 -1.34 61.77
N SER A 170 -2.53 -0.10 62.07
CA SER A 170 -3.14 0.83 61.15
C SER A 170 -2.19 1.14 60.00
N THR A 171 -2.51 0.61 58.81
CA THR A 171 -1.89 0.98 57.54
C THR A 171 -2.50 2.29 57.07
N THR A 172 -1.70 3.35 57.02
CA THR A 172 -2.02 4.58 56.29
C THR A 172 -2.14 4.22 54.80
N THR A 173 -3.32 4.37 54.24
CA THR A 173 -3.59 4.18 52.82
C THR A 173 -2.92 5.31 52.04
N THR A 174 -1.73 5.08 51.48
CA THR A 174 -1.26 5.88 50.35
C THR A 174 -2.00 5.41 49.11
N THR A 175 -2.99 6.19 48.69
CA THR A 175 -3.64 6.03 47.38
C THR A 175 -2.61 6.34 46.30
N SER A 176 -1.96 5.31 45.76
CA SER A 176 -1.20 5.42 44.52
C SER A 176 -2.19 5.66 43.38
N SER A 177 -2.31 6.92 42.99
CA SER A 177 -2.94 7.33 41.73
C SER A 177 -2.11 6.79 40.57
N THR A 178 -2.58 5.75 39.91
CA THR A 178 -2.08 5.38 38.58
C THR A 178 -2.57 6.42 37.58
N THR A 179 -1.74 7.41 37.27
CA THR A 179 -1.95 8.29 36.12
C THR A 179 -1.84 7.43 34.87
N THR A 180 -2.97 7.04 34.29
CA THR A 180 -2.98 6.51 32.92
C THR A 180 -2.65 7.65 31.98
N THR A 181 -1.36 7.85 31.72
CA THR A 181 -0.88 8.81 30.72
C THR A 181 -1.49 8.42 29.38
N SER A 182 -2.39 9.26 28.89
CA SER A 182 -2.95 9.11 27.54
C SER A 182 -1.80 9.27 26.55
N ILE A 183 -1.48 8.21 25.81
CA ILE A 183 -0.44 8.23 24.79
C ILE A 183 -1.07 8.63 23.45
N CYS A 184 -0.87 9.87 23.03
CA CYS A 184 -1.17 10.27 21.65
C CYS A 184 0.01 9.90 20.75
N PRO A 185 -0.23 9.46 19.50
CA PRO A 185 0.84 9.21 18.54
C PRO A 185 1.46 10.53 18.03
N THR A 186 2.64 10.40 17.44
CA THR A 186 3.34 11.50 16.75
C THR A 186 2.95 11.50 15.27
N TYR A 187 2.68 12.69 14.73
CA TYR A 187 2.48 12.96 13.31
C TYR A 187 3.46 14.04 12.85
N TYR A 188 3.63 14.21 11.55
CA TYR A 188 4.57 15.13 10.91
C TYR A 188 3.80 15.97 9.90
N PHE A 189 4.10 17.28 9.85
CA PHE A 189 3.50 18.16 8.86
C PHE A 189 3.86 17.66 7.45
N ASP A 190 2.90 17.66 6.54
CA ASP A 190 3.03 17.23 5.15
C ASP A 190 2.60 18.41 4.29
N SER A 191 3.57 19.25 3.90
CA SER A 191 3.29 20.55 3.27
C SER A 191 3.00 20.47 1.78
N ASP A 192 3.51 19.45 1.08
CA ASP A 192 3.28 19.24 -0.36
C ASP A 192 2.23 18.16 -0.64
N HIS A 193 1.75 17.47 0.40
CA HIS A 193 0.69 16.46 0.37
C HIS A 193 1.07 15.16 -0.37
N ASP A 194 2.35 14.82 -0.44
CA ASP A 194 2.84 13.59 -1.04
C ASP A 194 2.59 12.34 -0.14
N GLY A 195 2.23 12.54 1.13
CA GLY A 195 1.95 11.50 2.12
C GLY A 195 3.14 11.10 3.00
N TYR A 196 4.27 11.77 2.83
CA TYR A 196 5.42 11.84 3.70
C TYR A 196 5.38 13.19 4.41
N GLY A 197 6.03 13.28 5.56
CA GLY A 197 6.00 14.51 6.33
C GLY A 197 7.37 14.82 6.89
N ASP A 198 7.61 16.10 7.11
CA ASP A 198 8.88 16.63 7.58
C ASP A 198 9.27 16.03 8.95
N PRO A 199 10.36 15.23 9.03
CA PRO A 199 10.86 14.71 10.30
C PRO A 199 11.27 15.80 11.31
N ALA A 200 11.53 17.03 10.85
CA ALA A 200 11.85 18.18 11.70
C ALA A 200 10.62 18.86 12.30
N SER A 201 9.40 18.52 11.84
CA SER A 201 8.14 19.11 12.27
C SER A 201 7.17 18.12 12.95
N PRO A 202 7.57 17.42 14.04
CA PRO A 202 6.68 16.48 14.73
C PRO A 202 5.66 17.18 15.63
N VAL A 203 4.43 16.66 15.63
CA VAL A 203 3.35 17.03 16.57
C VAL A 203 2.78 15.79 17.25
N VAL A 204 2.60 15.85 18.57
CA VAL A 204 1.93 14.79 19.34
C VAL A 204 0.46 15.15 19.52
N THR A 205 -0.45 14.42 18.88
CA THR A 205 -1.89 14.71 18.93
C THR A 205 -2.73 13.45 18.75
N CYS A 206 -3.88 13.39 19.42
CA CYS A 206 -4.87 12.33 19.24
C CYS A 206 -5.91 12.67 18.16
N SER A 207 -5.78 13.84 17.53
CA SER A 207 -6.68 14.33 16.48
C SER A 207 -5.86 15.18 15.50
N PRO A 208 -5.03 14.56 14.64
CA PRO A 208 -4.25 15.27 13.63
C PRO A 208 -5.17 15.97 12.62
N THR A 209 -4.73 17.10 12.09
CA THR A 209 -5.35 17.73 10.91
C THR A 209 -4.96 16.96 9.64
N TYR A 210 -5.58 17.27 8.50
CA TYR A 210 -5.26 16.60 7.24
C TYR A 210 -3.84 16.90 6.73
N GLU A 211 -3.25 18.00 7.18
CA GLU A 211 -1.87 18.45 6.86
C GLU A 211 -0.80 17.69 7.65
N HIS A 212 -1.15 16.56 8.29
CA HIS A 212 -0.21 15.78 9.06
C HIS A 212 -0.33 14.29 8.76
N VAL A 213 0.82 13.65 8.54
CA VAL A 213 0.93 12.22 8.25
C VAL A 213 1.76 11.51 9.30
N SER A 214 1.61 10.18 9.40
CA SER A 214 2.37 9.37 10.35
C SER A 214 3.78 9.02 9.85
N ASN A 215 4.04 9.23 8.55
CA ASN A 215 5.32 8.93 7.94
C ASN A 215 6.23 10.16 8.05
N SER A 216 7.48 9.98 8.48
CA SER A 216 8.46 11.07 8.69
C SER A 216 9.62 11.01 7.71
N SER A 217 9.44 10.30 6.61
CA SER A 217 10.56 9.94 5.75
C SER A 217 10.81 10.96 4.63
N ASP A 218 10.16 12.11 4.68
CA ASP A 218 10.28 13.14 3.65
C ASP A 218 11.69 13.73 3.61
N CYS A 219 12.25 13.87 2.41
CA CYS A 219 13.52 14.57 2.21
C CYS A 219 13.36 16.03 1.81
N ASN A 220 12.22 16.42 1.26
CA ASN A 220 11.89 17.79 0.90
C ASN A 220 10.37 18.01 0.91
N ASP A 221 9.86 18.35 2.09
CA ASP A 221 8.42 18.60 2.38
C ASP A 221 7.78 19.74 1.55
N GLY A 222 8.55 20.42 0.70
CA GLY A 222 8.07 21.45 -0.21
C GLY A 222 7.98 21.02 -1.67
N ASP A 223 8.28 19.76 -2.01
CA ASP A 223 8.26 19.21 -3.36
C ASP A 223 7.69 17.78 -3.36
N GLU A 224 6.46 17.66 -3.85
CA GLU A 224 5.71 16.39 -3.88
C GLU A 224 6.40 15.25 -4.67
N ASN A 225 7.45 15.57 -5.42
CA ASN A 225 8.22 14.63 -6.20
C ASN A 225 9.54 14.24 -5.53
N GLU A 226 9.91 14.80 -4.38
CA GLU A 226 11.14 14.46 -3.67
C GLU A 226 10.85 13.67 -2.41
N HIS A 227 10.55 12.38 -2.59
CA HIS A 227 10.14 11.51 -1.50
C HIS A 227 10.76 10.12 -1.59
N PRO A 228 10.80 9.34 -0.49
CA PRO A 228 11.39 8.02 -0.48
C PRO A 228 10.81 7.10 -1.55
N GLY A 229 11.69 6.55 -2.38
CA GLY A 229 11.29 5.66 -3.46
C GLY A 229 10.77 6.36 -4.71
N GLN A 230 10.93 7.68 -4.84
CA GLN A 230 10.67 8.36 -6.10
C GLN A 230 11.52 7.77 -7.22
N THR A 231 10.89 7.48 -8.35
CA THR A 231 11.57 7.03 -9.57
C THR A 231 11.98 8.21 -10.42
N TRP A 232 13.26 8.24 -10.76
CA TRP A 232 13.88 9.24 -11.61
C TRP A 232 14.40 8.57 -12.88
N TYR A 233 14.29 9.27 -14.01
CA TYR A 233 14.69 8.81 -15.34
C TYR A 233 15.95 9.53 -15.78
N GLN A 234 16.96 8.80 -16.22
CA GLN A 234 18.23 9.40 -16.65
C GLN A 234 18.03 10.17 -17.95
N ASP A 235 18.51 11.40 -17.97
CA ASP A 235 18.62 12.28 -19.14
C ASP A 235 20.00 12.94 -19.06
N GLN A 236 20.98 12.27 -19.67
CA GLN A 236 22.40 12.54 -19.45
C GLN A 236 22.90 13.76 -20.23
N ASP A 237 22.36 14.02 -21.41
CA ASP A 237 22.70 15.15 -22.27
C ASP A 237 21.67 16.31 -22.22
N ASN A 238 20.59 16.16 -21.44
CA ASN A 238 19.55 17.16 -21.17
C ASN A 238 18.70 17.53 -22.37
N ASP A 239 18.36 16.57 -23.23
CA ASP A 239 17.45 16.81 -24.36
C ASP A 239 15.98 16.45 -24.06
N ASN A 240 15.70 15.99 -22.84
CA ASN A 240 14.40 15.52 -22.33
C ASN A 240 13.93 14.19 -22.93
N TYR A 241 14.84 13.38 -23.46
CA TYR A 241 14.59 11.99 -23.78
C TYR A 241 15.36 11.09 -22.82
N SER A 242 14.84 9.88 -22.62
CA SER A 242 15.48 8.86 -21.79
C SER A 242 15.44 7.53 -22.52
N ASN A 243 16.35 6.63 -22.14
CA ASN A 243 16.43 5.25 -22.63
C ASN A 243 15.88 4.23 -21.62
N ASN A 244 14.93 4.66 -20.76
CA ASN A 244 14.32 3.89 -19.68
C ASN A 244 15.30 3.46 -18.58
N ASN A 245 16.47 4.08 -18.49
CA ASN A 245 17.35 3.91 -17.35
C ASN A 245 16.82 4.71 -16.16
N THR A 246 16.44 4.01 -15.10
CA THR A 246 15.80 4.60 -13.92
C THR A 246 16.57 4.34 -12.64
N THR A 247 16.44 5.27 -11.69
CA THR A 247 16.95 5.10 -10.33
C THR A 247 15.88 5.52 -9.33
N SER A 248 15.87 4.89 -8.16
CA SER A 248 15.00 5.29 -7.06
C SER A 248 15.82 6.02 -5.99
N SER A 249 15.50 7.28 -5.77
CA SER A 249 16.16 8.15 -4.78
C SER A 249 15.13 9.06 -4.16
N CYS A 250 15.41 9.54 -2.94
CA CYS A 250 14.54 10.51 -2.30
C CYS A 250 14.62 11.86 -3.01
N SER A 251 15.78 12.53 -2.94
CA SER A 251 16.03 13.77 -3.69
C SER A 251 16.47 13.47 -5.12
N ARG A 252 16.25 14.44 -6.01
CA ARG A 252 16.62 14.35 -7.43
C ARG A 252 18.12 14.20 -7.63
N PRO A 253 18.58 13.12 -8.28
CA PRO A 253 19.99 12.99 -8.69
C PRO A 253 20.33 13.92 -9.86
N GLU A 254 21.61 14.27 -10.03
CA GLU A 254 22.08 15.02 -11.21
C GLU A 254 21.87 14.19 -12.49
N HIS A 255 21.47 14.84 -13.59
CA HIS A 255 21.15 14.20 -14.87
C HIS A 255 19.97 13.23 -14.84
N TYR A 256 19.03 13.45 -13.91
CA TYR A 256 17.78 12.73 -13.89
C TYR A 256 16.59 13.69 -13.85
N LYS A 257 15.48 13.23 -14.42
CA LYS A 257 14.21 13.95 -14.57
C LYS A 257 13.04 13.08 -14.13
N LEU A 258 11.92 13.73 -13.84
CA LEU A 258 10.63 13.09 -13.69
C LEU A 258 10.12 12.62 -15.05
N LYS A 259 9.26 11.60 -15.03
CA LYS A 259 8.54 11.17 -16.23
C LYS A 259 7.77 12.33 -16.90
N SER A 260 7.21 13.23 -16.10
CA SER A 260 6.46 14.40 -16.56
C SER A 260 7.35 15.48 -17.20
N GLU A 261 8.65 15.45 -16.96
CA GLU A 261 9.63 16.37 -17.54
C GLU A 261 10.21 15.86 -18.87
N LEU A 262 9.93 14.61 -19.25
CA LEU A 262 10.44 13.98 -20.46
C LEU A 262 9.44 14.03 -21.63
N SER A 263 9.96 14.10 -22.84
CA SER A 263 9.22 13.93 -24.10
C SER A 263 8.97 12.46 -24.43
N SER A 264 9.95 11.59 -24.15
CA SER A 264 9.81 10.13 -24.18
C SER A 264 10.67 9.49 -23.10
N GLU A 265 10.20 8.40 -22.51
CA GLU A 265 10.88 7.72 -21.40
C GLU A 265 11.76 6.54 -21.85
N ASP A 266 11.71 6.11 -23.11
CA ASP A 266 12.29 4.82 -23.54
C ASP A 266 12.92 4.79 -24.94
N THR A 267 13.18 5.94 -25.56
CA THR A 267 13.54 5.99 -26.99
C THR A 267 14.80 6.81 -27.31
N ASP A 268 15.49 7.36 -26.30
CA ASP A 268 16.80 7.97 -26.57
C ASP A 268 17.81 6.88 -26.98
N CYS A 269 18.32 6.97 -28.21
CA CYS A 269 19.32 6.05 -28.73
C CYS A 269 20.76 6.52 -28.45
N ASN A 270 20.97 7.76 -28.00
CA ASN A 270 22.27 8.29 -27.65
C ASN A 270 22.23 9.39 -26.57
N ASP A 271 22.09 8.96 -25.30
CA ASP A 271 22.17 9.79 -24.08
C ASP A 271 23.46 10.64 -23.90
N ASN A 272 24.43 10.60 -24.82
CA ASN A 272 25.60 11.47 -24.76
C ASN A 272 25.56 12.59 -25.80
N ASN A 273 24.49 12.69 -26.59
CA ASN A 273 24.34 13.66 -27.65
C ASN A 273 22.88 14.10 -27.83
N GLY A 274 22.52 15.21 -27.19
CA GLY A 274 21.15 15.75 -27.24
C GLY A 274 20.66 16.28 -28.60
N SER A 275 21.43 16.05 -29.68
CA SER A 275 20.97 16.25 -31.06
C SER A 275 20.45 14.96 -31.70
N ILE A 276 20.64 13.80 -31.06
CA ILE A 276 20.22 12.48 -31.52
C ILE A 276 19.15 11.97 -30.56
N ASN A 277 17.90 12.09 -30.96
CA ASN A 277 16.73 11.72 -30.16
C ASN A 277 15.49 11.59 -31.04
N PRO A 278 14.39 10.99 -30.56
CA PRO A 278 13.16 10.80 -31.33
C PRO A 278 12.53 12.03 -31.98
N GLY A 279 12.86 13.23 -31.50
CA GLY A 279 12.37 14.50 -32.04
C GLY A 279 13.31 15.15 -33.05
N ALA A 280 14.51 14.59 -33.28
CA ALA A 280 15.52 15.18 -34.14
C ALA A 280 15.14 15.09 -35.62
N SER A 281 15.75 15.97 -36.42
CA SER A 281 15.63 15.93 -37.88
C SER A 281 16.80 15.17 -38.47
N GLU A 282 16.50 14.27 -39.40
CA GLU A 282 17.51 13.49 -40.13
C GLU A 282 18.49 14.39 -40.87
N SER A 283 19.78 14.13 -40.66
CA SER A 283 20.89 14.67 -41.41
C SER A 283 21.56 13.54 -42.18
N CYS A 284 22.09 13.81 -43.38
CA CYS A 284 22.86 12.80 -44.11
C CYS A 284 24.29 12.63 -43.52
N ASN A 285 24.38 12.10 -42.29
CA ASN A 285 25.62 11.94 -41.51
C ASN A 285 25.99 10.46 -41.28
N ASN A 286 25.20 9.49 -41.75
CA ASN A 286 25.30 8.06 -41.48
C ASN A 286 25.01 7.66 -40.02
N GLU A 287 24.26 8.49 -39.29
CA GLU A 287 23.70 8.20 -37.97
C GLU A 287 22.17 8.16 -38.07
N ASP A 288 21.52 7.54 -37.09
CA ASP A 288 20.05 7.58 -36.94
C ASP A 288 19.76 8.72 -35.97
N ASP A 289 19.56 9.93 -36.49
CA ASP A 289 19.41 11.13 -35.65
C ASP A 289 18.08 11.08 -34.89
N ASN A 290 17.03 10.54 -35.50
CA ASN A 290 15.68 10.50 -34.93
C ASN A 290 15.32 9.20 -34.19
N CYS A 291 16.29 8.31 -33.97
CA CYS A 291 16.14 7.04 -33.24
C CYS A 291 14.99 6.14 -33.76
N ASN A 292 14.69 6.17 -35.06
CA ASN A 292 13.58 5.38 -35.63
C ASN A 292 14.02 4.00 -36.18
N GLY A 293 15.32 3.70 -36.15
CA GLY A 293 15.93 2.46 -36.63
C GLY A 293 16.32 2.48 -38.11
N HIS A 294 16.22 3.62 -38.78
CA HIS A 294 16.69 3.85 -40.14
C HIS A 294 17.80 4.90 -40.15
N ILE A 295 18.77 4.73 -41.05
CA ILE A 295 19.90 5.65 -41.19
C ILE A 295 19.66 6.49 -42.44
N ASP A 296 19.73 7.82 -42.30
CA ASP A 296 19.65 8.85 -43.36
C ASP A 296 18.42 8.74 -44.29
N GLU A 297 17.24 9.22 -43.85
CA GLU A 297 15.96 9.18 -44.60
C GLU A 297 15.67 10.35 -45.56
#